data_AF-A0A8H3HTP9-F1
#
_entry.id   AF-A0A8H3HTP9-F1
#
_cell.length_a   1.000
_cell.length_b   1.000
_cell.length_c   1.000
_cell.angle_alpha   90.00
_cell.angle_beta   90.00
_cell.angle_gamma   90.00
#
_symmetry.space_group_name_H-M   'P 1'
#
loop_
_entity.id
_entity.type
_entity.pdbx_description
1 polymer ?
#
loop_
_entity_poly.entity_id
_entity_poly.type
_entity_poly.pdbx_seq_one_letter_code
_entity_poly.pdbx_strand_id
1 'polypeptide(L)'
;FDAAKENIVEKFVYPEEEQEPNESQRLWTKLTDAIHHKDMEAATDAKSAVENAQREAARKREETGVKHVPRFFEQNKAGQWVPKILGGIPPDPDAAVKFVQEWIWSKQTPIQPSTPSKTASKASTSAGGPGAISSSSS
;
A
#
# COMPACT_ATOMS: atom_id res chain seq x y z
N PHE A 1 15.82 -16.20 32.75
CA PHE A 1 16.07 -15.37 31.56
C PHE A 1 17.22 -14.45 31.88
N ASP A 2 18.34 -14.56 31.16
CA ASP A 2 19.55 -13.74 31.34
C ASP A 2 19.93 -13.18 29.97
N ALA A 3 19.55 -11.93 29.70
CA ALA A 3 19.70 -11.33 28.39
C ALA A 3 21.16 -11.26 27.88
N ALA A 4 22.15 -11.30 28.79
CA ALA A 4 23.56 -11.27 28.42
C ALA A 4 24.07 -12.62 27.87
N LYS A 5 23.33 -13.71 28.09
CA LYS A 5 23.71 -15.07 27.67
C LYS A 5 22.90 -15.59 26.47
N GLU A 6 21.93 -14.81 25.99
CA GLU A 6 21.11 -15.17 24.85
C GLU A 6 21.78 -14.78 23.53
N ASN A 7 21.49 -15.54 22.48
CA ASN A 7 22.01 -15.26 21.15
C ASN A 7 21.13 -14.22 20.45
N ILE A 8 21.73 -13.12 20.00
CA ILE A 8 21.03 -12.06 19.26
C ILE A 8 20.96 -12.50 17.79
N VAL A 9 19.76 -12.78 17.30
CA VAL A 9 19.54 -13.03 15.87
C VAL A 9 19.38 -11.69 15.17
N GLU A 10 20.36 -11.34 14.35
CA GLU A 10 20.28 -10.14 13.52
C GLU A 10 19.18 -10.28 12.46
N LYS A 11 18.47 -9.18 12.23
CA LYS A 11 17.44 -9.11 11.20
C LYS A 11 18.12 -9.00 9.82
N PHE A 12 17.74 -9.87 8.89
CA PHE A 12 18.09 -9.70 7.48
C PHE A 12 17.32 -8.53 6.85
N VAL A 13 18.02 -7.68 6.10
CA VAL A 13 17.45 -6.54 5.35
C VAL A 13 18.11 -6.49 3.97
N TYR A 14 17.34 -6.15 2.94
CA TYR A 14 17.88 -5.95 1.59
C TYR A 14 18.79 -4.72 1.52
N PRO A 15 19.73 -4.66 0.55
CA PRO A 15 20.50 -3.45 0.28
C PRO A 15 19.62 -2.22 0.05
N GLU A 16 20.10 -1.03 0.41
CA GLU A 16 19.33 0.21 0.34
C GLU A 16 18.82 0.51 -1.08
N GLU A 17 19.62 0.16 -2.10
CA GLU A 17 19.30 0.40 -3.51
C GLU A 17 18.10 -0.44 -3.98
N GLU A 18 17.87 -1.59 -3.34
CA GLU A 18 16.78 -2.50 -3.64
C GLU A 18 15.48 -2.16 -2.91
N GLN A 19 15.58 -1.39 -1.81
CA GLN A 19 14.45 -0.95 -1.00
C GLN A 19 13.60 0.11 -1.69
N GLU A 20 12.30 0.15 -1.39
CA GLU A 20 11.42 1.22 -1.86
C GLU A 20 11.76 2.56 -1.19
N PRO A 21 11.49 3.71 -1.84
CA PRO A 21 11.82 5.04 -1.29
C PRO A 21 11.23 5.35 0.09
N ASN A 22 10.15 4.68 0.48
CA ASN A 22 9.45 4.84 1.75
C ASN A 22 9.80 3.75 2.78
N GLU A 23 10.72 2.83 2.48
CA GLU A 23 11.27 1.91 3.48
C GLU A 23 12.18 2.65 4.44
N SER A 24 12.17 2.26 5.71
CA SER A 24 12.73 3.09 6.78
C SER A 24 14.24 3.30 6.68
N GLN A 25 15.00 2.28 6.28
CA GLN A 25 16.45 2.44 6.15
C GLN A 25 16.75 3.46 5.06
N ARG A 26 16.26 3.25 3.83
CA ARG A 26 16.42 4.18 2.71
C ARG A 26 15.88 5.59 2.97
N LEU A 27 14.69 5.71 3.56
CA LEU A 27 14.06 7.01 3.82
C LEU A 27 14.88 7.86 4.81
N TRP A 28 15.53 7.21 5.78
CA TRP A 28 16.24 7.87 6.88
C TRP A 28 17.77 7.77 6.78
N THR A 29 18.33 7.28 5.66
CA THR A 29 19.78 7.13 5.47
C THR A 29 20.53 8.43 5.78
N LYS A 30 20.12 9.54 5.16
CA LYS A 30 20.78 10.85 5.38
C LYS A 30 20.79 11.30 6.84
N LEU A 31 19.68 11.06 7.55
CA LEU A 31 19.60 11.40 8.97
C LEU A 31 20.54 10.51 9.78
N THR A 32 20.53 9.20 9.52
CA THR A 32 21.34 8.22 10.24
C THR A 32 22.83 8.46 10.00
N ASP A 33 23.22 8.75 8.77
CA ASP A 33 24.59 9.10 8.41
C ASP A 33 25.05 10.39 9.11
N ALA A 34 24.22 11.43 9.13
CA ALA A 34 24.55 12.67 9.83
C ALA A 34 24.75 12.44 11.34
N ILE A 35 23.89 11.61 11.96
CA ILE A 35 24.04 11.21 13.37
C ILE A 35 25.35 10.45 13.59
N HIS A 36 25.72 9.52 12.72
CA HIS A 36 26.99 8.79 12.81
C HIS A 36 28.20 9.73 12.70
N HIS A 37 28.13 10.75 11.85
CA HIS A 37 29.17 11.77 11.71
C HIS A 37 29.11 12.86 12.81
N LYS A 38 28.13 12.79 13.73
CA LYS A 38 27.88 13.79 14.78
C LYS A 38 27.58 15.19 14.23
N ASP A 39 27.04 15.26 13.01
CA ASP A 39 26.59 16.50 12.38
C ASP A 39 25.10 16.72 12.68
N MET A 40 24.83 17.48 13.74
CA MET A 40 23.46 17.72 14.21
C MET A 40 22.69 18.70 13.33
N GLU A 41 23.38 19.57 12.61
CA GLU A 41 22.75 20.51 11.65
C GLU A 41 22.24 19.71 10.46
N ALA A 42 23.10 18.90 9.83
CA ALA A 42 22.70 18.02 8.73
C ALA A 42 21.60 17.02 9.14
N ALA A 43 21.64 16.50 10.37
CA ALA A 43 20.59 15.64 10.91
C ALA A 43 19.23 16.38 10.99
N THR A 44 19.23 17.62 11.47
CA THR A 44 18.02 18.44 11.59
C THR A 44 17.43 18.74 10.21
N ASP A 45 18.27 19.06 9.24
CA ASP A 45 17.86 19.33 7.86
C ASP A 45 17.28 18.08 7.19
N ALA A 46 17.95 16.93 7.33
CA ALA A 46 17.47 15.66 6.80
C ALA A 46 16.12 15.27 7.41
N LYS A 47 15.95 15.43 8.73
CA LYS A 47 14.68 15.18 9.43
C LYS A 47 13.57 16.10 8.93
N SER A 48 13.86 17.39 8.84
CA SER A 48 12.91 18.40 8.37
C SER A 48 12.47 18.13 6.94
N ALA A 49 13.38 17.71 6.06
CA ALA A 49 13.05 17.36 4.68
C ALA A 49 12.04 16.21 4.59
N VAL A 50 12.23 15.12 5.36
CA VAL A 50 11.30 13.97 5.38
C VAL A 50 9.94 14.39 5.95
N GLU A 51 9.91 15.10 7.07
CA GLU A 51 8.65 15.54 7.71
C GLU A 51 7.87 16.53 6.85
N ASN A 52 8.55 17.48 6.20
CA ASN A 52 7.93 18.44 5.31
C ASN A 52 7.33 17.75 4.08
N ALA A 53 8.05 16.81 3.46
CA ALA A 53 7.54 16.04 2.34
C ALA A 53 6.28 15.22 2.72
N GLN A 54 6.27 14.61 3.90
CA GLN A 54 5.08 13.90 4.41
C GLN A 54 3.91 14.86 4.68
N ARG A 55 4.17 16.05 5.23
CA ARG A 55 3.15 17.08 5.49
C ARG A 55 2.53 17.60 4.20
N GLU A 56 3.33 17.83 3.17
CA GLU A 56 2.84 18.21 1.84
C GLU A 56 2.03 17.10 1.18
N ALA A 57 2.49 15.85 1.27
CA ALA A 57 1.74 14.71 0.75
C ALA A 57 0.39 14.52 1.46
N ALA A 58 0.31 14.81 2.76
CA ALA A 58 -0.93 14.81 3.51
C ALA A 58 -1.87 15.94 3.06
N ARG A 59 -1.35 17.16 2.90
CA ARG A 59 -2.14 18.30 2.40
C ARG A 59 -2.71 18.03 1.02
N LYS A 60 -1.91 17.51 0.09
CA LYS A 60 -2.36 17.13 -1.25
C LYS A 60 -3.47 16.08 -1.20
N ARG A 61 -3.39 15.11 -0.28
CA ARG A 61 -4.43 14.11 -0.07
C ARG A 61 -5.74 14.72 0.44
N GLU A 62 -5.66 15.66 1.37
CA GLU A 62 -6.82 16.38 1.89
C GLU A 62 -7.48 17.25 0.82
N GLU A 63 -6.70 18.04 0.08
CA GLU A 63 -7.17 18.89 -1.03
C GLU A 63 -7.87 18.08 -2.14
N THR A 64 -7.39 16.86 -2.38
CA THR A 64 -7.97 15.95 -3.39
C THR A 64 -9.08 15.05 -2.82
N GLY A 65 -9.36 15.12 -1.52
CA GLY A 65 -10.31 14.24 -0.83
C GLY A 65 -9.91 12.76 -0.80
N VAL A 66 -8.64 12.43 -1.09
CA VAL A 66 -8.12 11.06 -1.12
C VAL A 66 -7.78 10.60 0.29
N LYS A 67 -8.49 9.58 0.78
CA LYS A 67 -8.20 8.96 2.08
C LYS A 67 -6.88 8.18 2.02
N HIS A 68 -6.03 8.36 3.03
CA HIS A 68 -4.83 7.51 3.21
C HIS A 68 -5.25 6.10 3.63
N VAL A 69 -4.84 5.09 2.85
CA VAL A 69 -5.09 3.67 3.13
C VAL A 69 -3.73 2.97 3.32
N PRO A 70 -3.46 2.34 4.47
CA PRO A 70 -2.21 1.61 4.69
C PRO A 70 -2.04 0.45 3.69
N ARG A 71 -0.81 0.21 3.23
CA ARG A 71 -0.51 -0.83 2.22
C ARG A 71 -0.79 -2.24 2.75
N PHE A 72 -0.29 -2.58 3.93
CA PHE A 72 -0.25 -3.96 4.43
C PHE A 72 -1.36 -4.32 5.44
N PHE A 73 -2.03 -3.33 6.03
CA PHE A 73 -2.96 -3.57 7.14
C PHE A 73 -4.33 -2.92 6.87
N GLU A 74 -5.37 -3.53 7.44
CA GLU A 74 -6.75 -3.01 7.44
C GLU A 74 -7.44 -3.28 8.79
N GLN A 75 -8.52 -2.56 9.07
CA GLN A 75 -9.34 -2.81 10.26
C GLN A 75 -10.40 -3.86 9.97
N ASN A 76 -10.46 -4.89 10.80
CA ASN A 76 -11.55 -5.88 10.75
C ASN A 76 -12.87 -5.29 11.28
N LYS A 77 -13.96 -6.08 11.25
CA LYS A 77 -15.28 -5.65 11.75
C LYS A 77 -15.30 -5.27 13.24
N ALA A 78 -14.34 -5.77 14.02
CA ALA A 78 -14.15 -5.43 15.42
C ALA A 78 -13.23 -4.21 15.63
N GLY A 79 -12.79 -3.54 14.56
CA GLY A 79 -11.90 -2.38 14.61
C GLY A 79 -10.43 -2.69 14.84
N GLN A 80 -10.03 -3.97 14.83
CA GLN A 80 -8.64 -4.39 15.06
C GLN A 80 -7.85 -4.35 13.76
N TRP A 81 -6.60 -3.87 13.82
CA TRP A 81 -5.69 -3.91 12.69
C TRP A 81 -5.21 -5.33 12.42
N VAL A 82 -5.47 -5.81 11.21
CA VAL A 82 -5.06 -7.13 10.73
C VAL A 82 -4.30 -7.00 9.41
N PRO A 83 -3.34 -7.89 9.12
CA PRO A 83 -2.71 -7.95 7.81
C PRO A 83 -3.74 -8.24 6.72
N LYS A 84 -3.66 -7.54 5.59
CA LYS A 84 -4.56 -7.78 4.44
C LYS A 84 -4.36 -9.14 3.77
N ILE A 85 -3.22 -9.79 4.03
CA ILE A 85 -2.89 -11.11 3.50
C ILE A 85 -3.65 -12.26 4.21
N LEU A 86 -4.33 -11.97 5.32
CA LEU A 86 -5.08 -13.00 6.06
C LEU A 86 -6.20 -13.60 5.18
N GLY A 87 -6.18 -14.92 5.01
CA GLY A 87 -7.15 -15.68 4.21
C GLY A 87 -6.59 -16.33 2.94
N GLY A 88 -5.35 -16.00 2.55
CA GLY A 88 -4.68 -16.60 1.39
C GLY A 88 -3.45 -17.45 1.72
N ILE A 89 -3.07 -17.56 2.99
CA ILE A 89 -1.83 -18.22 3.42
C ILE A 89 -1.98 -19.75 3.27
N PRO A 90 -1.13 -20.42 2.45
CA PRO A 90 -1.13 -21.88 2.35
C PRO A 90 -0.83 -22.56 3.68
N PRO A 91 -1.35 -23.79 3.92
CA PRO A 91 -1.05 -24.55 5.13
C PRO A 91 0.39 -25.11 5.14
N ASP A 92 0.99 -25.26 3.96
CA ASP A 92 2.37 -25.72 3.81
C ASP A 92 3.34 -24.59 4.22
N PRO A 93 4.30 -24.84 5.14
CA PRO A 93 5.19 -23.79 5.66
C PRO A 93 6.05 -23.13 4.59
N ASP A 94 6.62 -23.90 3.66
CA ASP A 94 7.50 -23.37 2.62
C ASP A 94 6.72 -22.53 1.61
N ALA A 95 5.53 -23.00 1.22
CA ALA A 95 4.60 -22.23 0.40
C ALA A 95 4.11 -20.96 1.12
N ALA A 96 3.88 -21.00 2.44
CA ALA A 96 3.49 -19.84 3.24
C ALA A 96 4.59 -18.77 3.29
N VAL A 97 5.86 -19.17 3.49
CA VAL A 97 7.00 -18.25 3.48
C VAL A 97 7.10 -17.57 2.12
N LYS A 98 7.07 -18.35 1.03
CA LYS A 98 7.14 -17.82 -0.33
C LYS A 98 5.98 -16.86 -0.63
N PHE A 99 4.77 -17.22 -0.23
CA PHE A 99 3.58 -16.38 -0.40
C PHE A 99 3.70 -15.04 0.32
N VAL A 100 4.16 -15.05 1.57
CA VAL A 100 4.42 -13.81 2.33
C VAL A 100 5.54 -13.00 1.70
N GLN A 101 6.61 -13.65 1.25
CA GLN A 101 7.74 -12.98 0.59
C GLN A 101 7.31 -12.25 -0.69
N GLU A 102 6.59 -12.93 -1.57
CA GLU A 102 6.07 -12.34 -2.80
C GLU A 102 5.10 -11.18 -2.51
N TRP A 103 4.29 -11.29 -1.46
CA TRP A 103 3.35 -10.22 -1.09
C TRP A 103 4.04 -8.97 -0.53
N ILE A 104 5.03 -9.11 0.36
CA ILE A 104 5.75 -7.98 0.98
C ILE A 104 6.67 -7.30 -0.02
N TRP A 105 7.50 -8.07 -0.73
CA TRP A 105 8.60 -7.54 -1.56
C TRP A 105 8.28 -7.48 -3.06
N SER A 106 7.04 -7.77 -3.49
CA SER A 106 6.64 -7.47 -4.87
C SER A 106 6.72 -5.98 -5.14
N LYS A 107 7.52 -5.59 -6.15
CA LYS A 107 7.62 -4.21 -6.63
C LYS A 107 6.28 -3.80 -7.28
N GLN A 108 5.38 -3.24 -6.48
CA GLN A 108 4.09 -2.74 -6.96
C GLN A 108 4.31 -1.43 -7.73
N THR A 109 3.67 -1.33 -8.89
CA THR A 109 3.56 -0.09 -9.65
C THR A 109 2.84 0.97 -8.80
N PRO A 110 3.21 2.26 -8.92
CA PRO A 110 2.60 3.32 -8.13
C PRO A 110 1.08 3.27 -8.24
N ILE A 111 0.41 3.31 -7.09
CA ILE A 111 -1.05 3.30 -6.97
C ILE A 111 -1.57 4.57 -7.65
N GLN A 112 -1.97 4.46 -8.93
CA GLN A 112 -2.74 5.49 -9.61
C GLN A 112 -4.06 5.65 -8.84
N PRO A 113 -4.50 6.88 -8.52
CA PRO A 113 -5.82 7.07 -7.95
C PRO A 113 -6.85 6.47 -8.92
N SER A 114 -7.64 5.51 -8.43
CA SER A 114 -8.76 4.98 -9.19
C SER A 114 -9.69 6.13 -9.52
N THR A 115 -9.67 6.58 -10.77
CA THR A 115 -10.71 7.46 -11.30
C THR A 115 -12.04 6.73 -11.12
N PRO A 116 -13.02 7.28 -10.40
CA PRO A 116 -14.36 6.73 -10.45
C PRO A 116 -14.86 6.86 -11.88
N SER A 117 -15.06 5.73 -12.56
CA SER A 117 -15.73 5.66 -13.85
C SER A 117 -17.14 6.22 -13.70
N LYS A 118 -17.31 7.50 -14.05
CA LYS A 118 -18.60 8.16 -14.14
C LYS A 118 -19.26 7.68 -15.45
N THR A 119 -19.81 6.46 -15.45
CA THR A 119 -20.76 6.08 -16.51
C THR A 119 -22.12 6.62 -16.12
N ALA A 120 -22.44 7.76 -16.73
CA ALA A 120 -23.73 8.41 -16.65
C ALA A 120 -24.84 7.45 -17.10
N SER A 121 -25.91 7.42 -16.31
CA SER A 121 -27.18 6.80 -16.61
C SER A 121 -27.74 7.26 -17.94
N LYS A 122 -28.24 6.34 -18.75
CA LYS A 122 -29.39 6.61 -19.62
C LYS A 122 -30.44 5.54 -19.38
N ALA A 123 -31.35 5.83 -18.45
CA ALA A 123 -32.64 5.15 -18.40
C ALA A 123 -33.49 5.66 -19.56
N SER A 124 -34.02 4.75 -20.37
CA SER A 124 -35.24 4.98 -21.15
C SER A 124 -36.04 3.70 -21.16
N THR A 125 -37.07 3.70 -20.33
CA THR A 125 -38.10 2.67 -20.20
C THR A 125 -39.12 2.82 -21.34
N SER A 126 -39.46 1.75 -22.04
CA SER A 126 -40.84 1.52 -22.51
C SER A 126 -41.08 0.04 -22.78
N ALA A 127 -41.99 -0.53 -22.01
CA ALA A 127 -42.51 -1.89 -22.13
C ALA A 127 -43.68 -1.95 -23.13
N GLY A 128 -43.90 -3.13 -23.73
CA GLY A 128 -45.17 -3.51 -24.35
C GLY A 128 -45.03 -4.34 -25.64
N GLY A 129 -45.15 -5.67 -25.55
CA GLY A 129 -45.57 -6.51 -26.68
C GLY A 129 -47.09 -6.75 -26.66
N PRO A 130 -47.67 -7.74 -27.37
CA PRO A 130 -47.27 -8.44 -28.60
C PRO A 130 -48.37 -8.36 -29.69
N GLY A 131 -48.10 -8.82 -30.93
CA GLY A 131 -49.13 -8.97 -31.96
C GLY A 131 -48.64 -9.71 -33.21
N ALA A 132 -49.28 -10.84 -33.51
CA ALA A 132 -49.02 -11.73 -34.65
C ALA A 132 -49.81 -11.31 -35.92
N ILE A 133 -49.57 -12.06 -37.02
CA ILE A 133 -50.27 -12.15 -38.35
C ILE A 133 -49.83 -11.09 -39.40
N SER A 134 -49.64 -11.35 -40.72
CA SER A 134 -49.70 -12.52 -41.62
C SER A 134 -49.14 -12.16 -43.03
N SER A 135 -48.81 -13.19 -43.81
CA SER A 135 -49.00 -13.35 -45.29
C SER A 135 -48.20 -12.56 -46.37
N SER A 136 -47.30 -13.31 -47.03
CA SER A 136 -47.10 -13.56 -48.48
C SER A 136 -47.57 -12.58 -49.57
N SER A 137 -46.68 -12.28 -50.53
CA SER A 137 -46.80 -12.20 -52.02
C SER A 137 -45.47 -11.61 -52.54
N SER A 138 -44.79 -12.03 -53.62
CA SER A 138 -45.12 -12.81 -54.82
C SER A 138 -43.92 -13.65 -55.27
#